data_AF-A0A916RGS8-F1
#
_entry.id   AF-A0A916RGS8-F1
#
_cell.length_a   1.000
_cell.length_b   1.000
_cell.length_c   1.000
_cell.angle_alpha   90.00
_cell.angle_beta   90.00
_cell.angle_gamma   90.00
#
_symmetry.space_group_name_H-M   'P 1'
#
loop_
_entity.id
_entity.type
_entity.pdbx_description
1 polymer ?
#
loop_
_entity_poly.entity_id
_entity_poly.type
_entity_poly.pdbx_seq_one_letter_code
_entity_poly.pdbx_strand_id
1 'polypeptide(L)'
;MRIPITTYRIQFTPNFGFESAKVIVQYLAELGISDIYASPIFKAKTGSEHGYDVVNPNILNPELGGQEKFTALAAEIKSNEMGWLQDIVPNHMAFGSQNHILVDVLENGPESQYRDYFDIDWNHPYEGIKGRVLAPFLGKFYGDCLESGELKLNYGQNGLTVNYYDHQFPIRIDSYTQVLTYNIGKLRNKLGRKNQDFVKLQGVLYSLKYIPSGSEGRERYDQISFIKGMLWELWNENPHIKEFIEENIKTFNGVPGKPESFDLLDKLLSEQYFRLSFWKVGNEELNYRRFFTVNDLISVRVEDEQVFNTTHALILEMLKQKKFTGLRIDHIDGLYSPAQYLNRIREKANAPYIVVEKILEPSEDLPVNWPVQGTTGYDFLNYVNGLFCDHFNEEEFDRIYSRFIKGTSNYGQLADENQRLIINKHLAGDIDNLAHLLKDISSKYRYASDFTIFGLKAALVEVMSVFPVYRTYVSKEGVSKADRECIQRVIAKTKEKIPFFINELLNELSFIEKFFVRI
;
A
#
# COMPACT_ATOMS: atom_id res chain seq x y z
N MET A 1 4.55 0.11 -32.35
CA MET A 1 5.28 -0.01 -31.07
C MET A 1 6.72 0.43 -31.30
N ARG A 2 7.29 1.26 -30.43
CA ARG A 2 8.74 1.53 -30.39
C ARG A 2 9.37 0.50 -29.46
N ILE A 3 10.34 -0.27 -29.92
CA ILE A 3 11.12 -1.20 -29.09
C ILE A 3 12.45 -0.50 -28.78
N PRO A 4 12.80 -0.27 -27.51
CA PRO A 4 14.10 0.28 -27.15
C PRO A 4 15.24 -0.62 -27.63
N ILE A 5 16.31 -0.03 -28.16
CA ILE A 5 17.57 -0.73 -28.46
C ILE A 5 18.44 -0.77 -27.20
N THR A 6 18.49 0.34 -26.47
CA THR A 6 19.23 0.51 -25.21
C THR A 6 18.44 1.45 -24.30
N THR A 7 18.40 1.13 -23.01
CA THR A 7 17.74 1.96 -22.00
C THR A 7 18.76 2.57 -21.04
N TYR A 8 18.53 3.81 -20.61
CA TYR A 8 19.34 4.45 -19.56
C TYR A 8 18.45 4.81 -18.36
N ARG A 9 18.68 4.17 -17.22
CA ARG A 9 17.89 4.42 -16.00
C ARG A 9 18.24 5.78 -15.41
N ILE A 10 17.25 6.65 -15.29
CA ILE A 10 17.35 7.94 -14.60
C ILE A 10 16.57 7.87 -13.29
N GLN A 11 17.27 8.14 -12.19
CA GLN A 11 16.66 8.33 -10.87
C GLN A 11 16.27 9.80 -10.73
N PHE A 12 14.98 10.08 -10.87
CA PHE A 12 14.44 11.42 -10.61
C PHE A 12 14.26 11.63 -9.10
N THR A 13 14.85 12.71 -8.61
CA THR A 13 14.74 13.16 -7.21
C THR A 13 14.56 14.68 -7.18
N PRO A 14 14.22 15.30 -6.04
CA PRO A 14 14.15 16.76 -5.94
C PRO A 14 15.47 17.45 -6.37
N ASN A 15 16.62 16.80 -6.18
CA ASN A 15 17.94 17.31 -6.58
C ASN A 15 18.26 17.03 -8.06
N PHE A 16 17.57 16.07 -8.70
CA PHE A 16 17.73 15.72 -10.11
C PHE A 16 16.36 15.63 -10.80
N GLY A 17 15.72 16.80 -10.98
CA GLY A 17 14.40 16.93 -11.63
C GLY A 17 14.44 16.97 -13.16
N PHE A 18 13.29 17.29 -13.78
CA PHE A 18 13.13 17.30 -15.24
C PHE A 18 14.05 18.29 -15.96
N GLU A 19 14.38 19.42 -15.32
CA GLU A 19 15.28 20.42 -15.90
C GLU A 19 16.72 19.90 -15.98
N SER A 20 17.22 19.28 -14.90
CA SER A 20 18.54 18.63 -14.89
C SER A 20 18.62 17.48 -15.89
N ALA A 21 17.57 16.65 -15.97
CA ALA A 21 17.51 15.56 -16.94
C ALA A 21 17.49 16.08 -18.40
N LYS A 22 16.88 17.24 -18.66
CA LYS A 22 16.84 17.84 -20.00
C LYS A 22 18.25 18.18 -20.49
N VAL A 23 19.11 18.70 -19.62
CA VAL A 23 20.49 19.09 -19.95
C VAL A 23 21.32 17.91 -20.47
N ILE A 24 21.04 16.69 -20.01
CA ILE A 24 21.82 15.50 -20.39
C ILE A 24 21.25 14.72 -21.58
N VAL A 25 20.10 15.11 -22.13
CA VAL A 25 19.45 14.34 -23.22
C VAL A 25 20.35 14.23 -24.44
N GLN A 26 20.96 15.34 -24.89
CA GLN A 26 21.85 15.32 -26.04
C GLN A 26 23.07 14.41 -25.80
N TYR A 27 23.66 14.47 -24.60
CA TYR A 27 24.75 13.58 -24.21
C TYR A 27 24.35 12.11 -24.29
N LEU A 28 23.15 11.75 -23.79
CA LEU A 28 22.65 10.38 -23.86
C LEU A 28 22.41 9.92 -25.31
N ALA A 29 21.90 10.80 -26.16
CA ALA A 29 21.74 10.52 -27.58
C ALA A 29 23.10 10.26 -28.26
N GLU A 30 24.11 11.10 -28.00
CA GLU A 30 25.48 10.94 -28.51
C GLU A 30 26.16 9.66 -27.99
N LEU A 31 25.85 9.25 -26.75
CA LEU A 31 26.29 7.98 -26.17
C LEU A 31 25.66 6.75 -26.87
N GLY A 32 24.58 6.94 -27.64
CA GLY A 32 23.86 5.86 -28.32
C GLY A 32 22.72 5.26 -27.50
N ILE A 33 22.23 5.97 -26.47
CA ILE A 33 21.02 5.56 -25.73
C ILE A 33 19.79 5.81 -26.59
N SER A 34 18.96 4.78 -26.79
CA SER A 34 17.73 4.94 -27.55
C SER A 34 16.59 5.48 -26.68
N ASP A 35 16.44 5.02 -25.45
CA ASP A 35 15.30 5.37 -24.60
C ASP A 35 15.76 5.69 -23.18
N ILE A 36 15.21 6.75 -22.58
CA ILE A 36 15.37 6.91 -21.14
C ILE A 36 14.45 5.91 -20.43
N TYR A 37 14.92 5.34 -19.34
CA TYR A 37 14.13 4.57 -18.40
C TYR A 37 13.94 5.41 -17.15
N ALA A 38 12.80 6.06 -17.02
CA ALA A 38 12.52 6.99 -15.94
C ALA A 38 12.04 6.25 -14.69
N SER A 39 12.55 6.59 -13.50
CA SER A 39 11.91 6.26 -12.22
C SER A 39 10.49 6.81 -12.13
N PRO A 40 9.67 6.39 -11.14
CA PRO A 40 8.33 6.94 -10.98
C PRO A 40 8.34 8.47 -10.88
N ILE A 41 7.49 9.14 -11.66
CA ILE A 41 7.44 10.61 -11.76
C ILE A 41 6.13 11.22 -11.26
N PHE A 42 5.24 10.41 -10.70
CA PHE A 42 3.96 10.86 -10.16
C PHE A 42 4.14 11.37 -8.73
N LYS A 43 3.18 12.16 -8.25
CA LYS A 43 3.24 12.79 -6.94
C LYS A 43 3.40 11.72 -5.86
N ALA A 44 4.55 11.75 -5.19
CA ALA A 44 4.91 10.90 -4.06
C ALA A 44 4.90 11.70 -2.76
N LYS A 45 5.26 11.10 -1.62
CA LYS A 45 5.45 11.86 -0.37
C LYS A 45 6.48 12.97 -0.61
N THR A 46 6.23 14.14 -0.01
CA THR A 46 7.19 15.26 0.04
C THR A 46 8.59 14.78 0.43
N GLY A 47 9.60 15.13 -0.36
CA GLY A 47 10.99 14.75 -0.12
C GLY A 47 11.33 13.30 -0.50
N SER A 48 10.47 12.59 -1.22
CA SER A 48 10.78 11.25 -1.71
C SER A 48 11.95 11.27 -2.71
N GLU A 49 12.96 10.44 -2.44
CA GLU A 49 14.15 10.26 -3.30
C GLU A 49 13.99 9.13 -4.34
N HIS A 50 12.81 8.52 -4.42
CA HIS A 50 12.59 7.35 -5.29
C HIS A 50 11.23 7.31 -5.99
N GLY A 51 10.18 7.94 -5.44
CA GLY A 51 8.87 8.08 -6.09
C GLY A 51 7.92 6.87 -6.00
N TYR A 52 8.34 5.78 -5.35
CA TYR A 52 7.51 4.55 -5.18
C TYR A 52 6.39 4.69 -4.13
N ASP A 53 6.52 5.66 -3.23
CA ASP A 53 5.55 6.04 -2.21
C ASP A 53 4.53 7.06 -2.77
N VAL A 54 3.83 6.64 -3.82
CA VAL A 54 2.86 7.46 -4.56
C VAL A 54 1.71 7.91 -3.67
N VAL A 55 1.41 9.21 -3.66
CA VAL A 55 0.26 9.81 -2.96
C VAL A 55 -0.84 10.26 -3.93
N ASN A 56 -0.50 10.54 -5.19
CA ASN A 56 -1.47 10.80 -6.25
C ASN A 56 -0.90 10.41 -7.63
N PRO A 57 -1.44 9.36 -8.29
CA PRO A 57 -0.93 8.90 -9.58
C PRO A 57 -1.36 9.79 -10.77
N ASN A 58 -2.27 10.74 -10.55
CA ASN A 58 -2.82 11.62 -11.60
C ASN A 58 -2.20 13.02 -11.61
N ILE A 59 -1.12 13.22 -10.85
CA ILE A 59 -0.38 14.48 -10.80
C ILE A 59 1.11 14.15 -10.98
N LEU A 60 1.78 14.82 -11.91
CA LEU A 60 3.24 14.77 -11.99
C LEU A 60 3.85 15.41 -10.74
N ASN A 61 4.90 14.81 -10.20
CA ASN A 61 5.50 15.27 -8.95
C ASN A 61 5.99 16.73 -9.11
N PRO A 62 5.42 17.69 -8.33
CA PRO A 62 5.84 19.08 -8.38
C PRO A 62 7.32 19.28 -8.02
N GLU A 63 7.88 18.45 -7.13
CA GLU A 63 9.28 18.53 -6.71
C GLU A 63 10.26 18.15 -7.83
N LEU A 64 9.79 17.46 -8.88
CA LEU A 64 10.58 17.17 -10.08
C LEU A 64 10.52 18.30 -11.12
N GLY A 65 9.73 19.36 -10.88
CA GLY A 65 9.54 20.50 -11.78
C GLY A 65 8.16 20.58 -12.45
N GLY A 66 7.26 19.64 -12.18
CA GLY A 66 5.87 19.67 -12.62
C GLY A 66 5.64 19.58 -14.14
N GLN A 67 4.42 19.90 -14.57
CA GLN A 67 3.93 19.66 -15.94
C GLN A 67 4.68 20.44 -17.02
N GLU A 68 5.05 21.68 -16.74
CA GLU A 68 5.74 22.56 -17.71
C GLU A 68 7.14 22.01 -18.04
N LYS A 69 7.95 21.74 -17.00
CA LYS A 69 9.32 21.22 -17.16
C LYS A 69 9.31 19.82 -17.74
N PHE A 70 8.35 18.97 -17.35
CA PHE A 70 8.16 17.66 -17.98
C PHE A 70 7.86 17.78 -19.48
N THR A 71 7.00 18.72 -19.88
CA THR A 71 6.66 18.92 -21.30
C THR A 71 7.88 19.37 -22.11
N ALA A 72 8.72 20.24 -21.53
CA ALA A 72 9.98 20.66 -22.16
C ALA A 72 10.98 19.50 -22.29
N LEU A 73 11.11 18.65 -21.27
CA LEU A 73 11.96 17.46 -21.32
C LEU A 73 11.45 16.44 -22.36
N ALA A 74 10.15 16.15 -22.38
CA ALA A 74 9.57 15.22 -23.34
C ALA A 74 9.75 15.69 -24.79
N ALA A 75 9.68 17.00 -25.04
CA ALA A 75 9.98 17.58 -26.34
C ALA A 75 11.46 17.42 -26.73
N GLU A 76 12.38 17.63 -25.79
CA GLU A 76 13.83 17.43 -25.99
C GLU A 76 14.16 15.99 -26.37
N ILE A 77 13.64 15.02 -25.61
CA ILE A 77 13.81 13.58 -25.87
C ILE A 77 13.31 13.23 -27.27
N LYS A 78 12.13 13.73 -27.64
CA LYS A 78 11.56 13.50 -28.97
C LYS A 78 12.41 14.13 -30.08
N SER A 79 12.97 15.33 -29.86
CA SER A 79 13.81 16.02 -30.86
C SER A 79 15.13 15.29 -31.13
N ASN A 80 15.61 14.50 -30.17
CA ASN A 80 16.77 13.62 -30.30
C ASN A 80 16.39 12.19 -30.76
N GLU A 81 15.16 11.99 -31.23
CA GLU A 81 14.62 10.69 -31.68
C GLU A 81 14.67 9.58 -30.61
N MET A 82 14.79 9.98 -29.35
CA MET A 82 14.79 9.09 -28.19
C MET A 82 13.36 8.78 -27.74
N GLY A 83 13.20 7.68 -27.00
CA GLY A 83 11.93 7.31 -26.37
C GLY A 83 11.96 7.38 -24.85
N TRP A 84 10.83 7.04 -24.24
CA TRP A 84 10.59 7.14 -22.80
C TRP A 84 9.91 5.87 -22.29
N LEU A 85 10.64 5.09 -21.51
CA LEU A 85 10.14 3.95 -20.74
C LEU A 85 9.81 4.42 -19.31
N GLN A 86 8.52 4.55 -19.00
CA GLN A 86 8.09 5.05 -17.69
C GLN A 86 7.91 3.91 -16.68
N ASP A 87 8.57 4.01 -15.53
CA ASP A 87 8.28 3.16 -14.38
C ASP A 87 6.96 3.56 -13.70
N ILE A 88 6.08 2.58 -13.45
CA ILE A 88 4.78 2.80 -12.80
C ILE A 88 4.56 1.84 -11.66
N VAL A 89 3.81 2.27 -10.64
CA VAL A 89 3.64 1.57 -9.36
C VAL A 89 2.15 1.22 -9.14
N PRO A 90 1.66 0.10 -9.70
CA PRO A 90 0.23 -0.24 -9.64
C PRO A 90 -0.19 -0.94 -8.34
N ASN A 91 0.75 -1.55 -7.62
CA ASN A 91 0.42 -2.42 -6.49
C ASN A 91 0.00 -1.63 -5.24
N HIS A 92 0.60 -0.46 -4.99
CA HIS A 92 0.51 0.19 -3.69
C HIS A 92 0.62 1.71 -3.78
N MET A 93 0.20 2.38 -2.71
CA MET A 93 0.32 3.81 -2.49
C MET A 93 0.82 4.08 -1.07
N ALA A 94 1.32 5.29 -0.82
CA ALA A 94 1.74 5.71 0.50
C ALA A 94 0.57 5.75 1.50
N PHE A 95 0.80 5.22 2.70
CA PHE A 95 -0.05 5.38 3.86
C PHE A 95 0.29 6.71 4.53
N GLY A 96 -0.57 7.72 4.39
CA GLY A 96 -0.39 8.99 5.09
C GLY A 96 -1.32 10.10 4.62
N SER A 97 -1.23 11.24 5.30
CA SER A 97 -2.12 12.40 5.10
C SER A 97 -2.02 13.06 3.72
N GLN A 98 -0.94 12.83 2.99
CA GLN A 98 -0.78 13.34 1.63
C GLN A 98 -1.57 12.53 0.58
N ASN A 99 -1.94 11.29 0.92
CA ASN A 99 -2.76 10.42 0.08
C ASN A 99 -4.25 10.71 0.33
N HIS A 100 -4.84 11.57 -0.51
CA HIS A 100 -6.22 12.02 -0.34
C HIS A 100 -7.25 10.88 -0.44
N ILE A 101 -6.95 9.81 -1.21
CA ILE A 101 -7.81 8.63 -1.34
C ILE A 101 -7.87 7.92 0.02
N LEU A 102 -6.72 7.71 0.66
CA LEU A 102 -6.66 7.10 1.99
C LEU A 102 -7.27 8.00 3.07
N VAL A 103 -6.97 9.30 3.06
CA VAL A 103 -7.56 10.26 4.01
C VAL A 103 -9.08 10.20 3.97
N ASP A 104 -9.68 10.13 2.77
CA ASP A 104 -11.12 9.98 2.63
C ASP A 104 -11.64 8.67 3.24
N VAL A 105 -10.94 7.55 3.02
CA VAL A 105 -11.27 6.25 3.63
C VAL A 105 -11.22 6.33 5.17
N LEU A 106 -10.22 7.00 5.74
CA LEU A 106 -10.07 7.12 7.19
C LEU A 106 -11.08 8.10 7.82
N GLU A 107 -11.55 9.11 7.07
CA GLU A 107 -12.54 10.09 7.53
C GLU A 107 -13.99 9.61 7.36
N ASN A 108 -14.30 8.95 6.24
CA ASN A 108 -15.66 8.54 5.86
C ASN A 108 -15.94 7.04 6.04
N GLY A 109 -14.91 6.21 6.19
CA GLY A 109 -15.04 4.78 6.48
C GLY A 109 -15.89 4.06 5.43
N PRO A 110 -16.93 3.29 5.85
CA PRO A 110 -17.83 2.58 4.94
C PRO A 110 -18.56 3.45 3.90
N GLU A 111 -18.69 4.76 4.14
CA GLU A 111 -19.36 5.71 3.24
C GLU A 111 -18.37 6.38 2.27
N SER A 112 -17.07 6.05 2.34
CA SER A 112 -16.08 6.55 1.39
C SER A 112 -16.34 5.99 -0.01
N GLN A 113 -16.21 6.84 -1.03
CA GLN A 113 -16.25 6.44 -2.44
C GLN A 113 -15.01 5.62 -2.83
N TYR A 114 -13.98 5.69 -1.99
CA TYR A 114 -12.72 4.97 -2.14
C TYR A 114 -12.62 3.77 -1.21
N ARG A 115 -13.71 3.38 -0.53
CA ARG A 115 -13.74 2.25 0.42
C ARG A 115 -13.06 0.99 -0.13
N ASP A 116 -13.34 0.67 -1.39
CA ASP A 116 -12.87 -0.55 -2.05
C ASP A 116 -11.58 -0.34 -2.88
N TYR A 117 -10.94 0.83 -2.80
CA TYR A 117 -9.70 1.11 -3.55
C TYR A 117 -8.49 0.42 -2.94
N PHE A 118 -8.49 0.20 -1.63
CA PHE A 118 -7.42 -0.48 -0.91
C PHE A 118 -7.85 -1.88 -0.50
N ASP A 119 -6.87 -2.77 -0.36
CA ASP A 119 -7.08 -4.14 0.07
C ASP A 119 -7.14 -4.21 1.61
N ILE A 120 -8.33 -3.91 2.15
CA ILE A 120 -8.62 -3.83 3.59
C ILE A 120 -9.64 -4.92 3.95
N ASP A 121 -9.30 -5.75 4.94
CA ASP A 121 -10.26 -6.61 5.62
C ASP A 121 -11.05 -5.80 6.67
N TRP A 122 -12.22 -5.32 6.22
CA TRP A 122 -13.17 -4.58 7.07
C TRP A 122 -13.86 -5.48 8.11
N ASN A 123 -13.91 -6.80 7.92
CA ASN A 123 -14.61 -7.73 8.80
C ASN A 123 -13.62 -8.60 9.60
N HIS A 124 -12.56 -7.96 10.09
CA HIS A 124 -11.52 -8.60 10.89
C HIS A 124 -12.10 -9.30 12.15
N PRO A 125 -11.60 -10.49 12.54
CA PRO A 125 -12.11 -11.24 13.71
C PRO A 125 -11.90 -10.55 15.05
N TYR A 126 -10.90 -9.66 15.16
CA TYR A 126 -10.67 -8.88 16.38
C TYR A 126 -11.60 -7.67 16.45
N GLU A 127 -12.47 -7.64 17.46
CA GLU A 127 -13.47 -6.59 17.68
C GLU A 127 -12.87 -5.17 17.76
N GLY A 128 -11.62 -5.04 18.25
CA GLY A 128 -10.93 -3.74 18.30
C GLY A 128 -10.56 -3.16 16.92
N ILE A 129 -10.49 -3.99 15.87
CA ILE A 129 -10.10 -3.59 14.50
C ILE A 129 -11.26 -3.70 13.52
N LYS A 130 -12.28 -4.51 13.82
CA LYS A 130 -13.46 -4.68 12.98
C LYS A 130 -14.10 -3.34 12.58
N GLY A 131 -14.31 -3.14 11.28
CA GLY A 131 -14.82 -1.90 10.72
C GLY A 131 -13.85 -0.71 10.74
N ARG A 132 -12.56 -0.94 11.04
CA ARG A 132 -11.52 0.09 11.13
C ARG A 132 -10.28 -0.33 10.36
N VAL A 133 -9.41 0.63 10.05
CA VAL A 133 -8.08 0.38 9.49
C VAL A 133 -7.04 0.44 10.62
N LEU A 134 -6.23 -0.61 10.78
CA LEU A 134 -5.12 -0.55 11.74
C LEU A 134 -4.08 0.49 11.27
N ALA A 135 -3.61 1.33 12.18
CA ALA A 135 -2.59 2.34 11.93
C ALA A 135 -1.39 2.12 12.89
N PRO A 136 -0.51 1.14 12.59
CA PRO A 136 0.58 0.72 13.47
C PRO A 136 1.81 1.64 13.34
N PHE A 137 1.68 2.89 13.78
CA PHE A 137 2.73 3.92 13.66
C PHE A 137 3.24 4.43 14.99
N LEU A 138 2.63 4.05 16.12
CA LEU A 138 3.05 4.54 17.42
C LEU A 138 4.41 3.91 17.81
N GLY A 139 5.29 4.70 18.42
CA GLY A 139 6.60 4.24 18.91
C GLY A 139 6.56 3.43 20.21
N LYS A 140 5.44 3.47 20.92
CA LYS A 140 5.16 2.73 22.17
C LYS A 140 3.67 2.38 22.26
N PHE A 141 3.22 1.82 23.38
CA PHE A 141 1.81 1.45 23.54
C PHE A 141 0.88 2.68 23.47
N TYR A 142 -0.34 2.45 23.01
CA TYR A 142 -1.34 3.49 22.78
C TYR A 142 -1.57 4.35 24.03
N GLY A 143 -1.81 3.72 25.19
CA GLY A 143 -2.02 4.44 26.46
C GLY A 143 -0.85 5.34 26.82
N ASP A 144 0.38 4.83 26.68
CA ASP A 144 1.59 5.64 26.94
C ASP A 144 1.71 6.84 25.99
N CYS A 145 1.36 6.68 24.70
CA CYS A 145 1.37 7.78 23.72
C CYS A 145 0.30 8.83 24.04
N LEU A 146 -0.88 8.37 24.44
CA LEU A 146 -1.99 9.21 24.82
C LEU A 146 -1.65 10.02 26.07
N GLU A 147 -1.31 9.36 27.18
CA GLU A 147 -1.12 9.98 28.50
C GLU A 147 0.15 10.84 28.59
N SER A 148 1.13 10.62 27.70
CA SER A 148 2.30 11.50 27.56
C SER A 148 2.02 12.75 26.70
N GLY A 149 0.84 12.86 26.09
CA GLY A 149 0.46 13.97 25.22
C GLY A 149 1.19 13.96 23.87
N GLU A 150 1.67 12.80 23.41
CA GLU A 150 2.24 12.63 22.07
C GLU A 150 1.15 12.62 20.99
N LEU A 151 -0.04 12.12 21.33
CA LEU A 151 -1.24 12.23 20.50
C LEU A 151 -1.92 13.57 20.73
N LYS A 152 -2.05 14.37 19.67
CA LYS A 152 -2.64 15.72 19.75
C LYS A 152 -3.71 15.92 18.71
N LEU A 153 -4.93 16.19 19.18
CA LEU A 153 -5.98 16.79 18.37
C LEU A 153 -5.53 18.17 17.90
N ASN A 154 -5.78 18.46 16.62
CA ASN A 154 -5.50 19.73 15.98
C ASN A 154 -6.63 20.09 15.00
N TYR A 155 -6.72 21.36 14.62
CA TYR A 155 -7.65 21.86 13.61
C TYR A 155 -6.90 22.71 12.59
N GLY A 156 -7.18 22.48 11.30
CA GLY A 156 -6.64 23.26 10.20
C GLY A 156 -7.63 23.35 9.04
N GLN A 157 -7.15 23.86 7.90
CA GLN A 157 -7.98 24.06 6.70
C GLN A 157 -8.69 22.78 6.23
N ASN A 158 -8.04 21.62 6.40
CA ASN A 158 -8.58 20.33 5.99
C ASN A 158 -9.50 19.68 7.05
N GLY A 159 -9.71 20.34 8.19
CA GLY A 159 -10.55 19.87 9.29
C GLY A 159 -9.78 19.47 10.55
N LEU A 160 -10.43 18.66 11.39
CA LEU A 160 -9.86 18.11 12.62
C LEU A 160 -8.97 16.89 12.30
N THR A 161 -7.81 16.83 12.93
CA THR A 161 -6.87 15.70 12.84
C THR A 161 -6.37 15.30 14.22
N VAL A 162 -6.00 14.03 14.40
CA VAL A 162 -5.10 13.62 15.48
C VAL A 162 -3.70 13.45 14.90
N ASN A 163 -2.72 14.10 15.53
CA ASN A 163 -1.34 14.12 15.10
C ASN A 163 -0.49 13.28 16.05
N TYR A 164 0.45 12.53 15.48
CA TYR A 164 1.51 11.82 16.16
C TYR A 164 2.83 12.13 15.45
N TYR A 165 3.59 13.09 16.00
CA TYR A 165 4.74 13.70 15.30
C TYR A 165 4.33 14.15 13.88
N ASP A 166 4.96 13.59 12.84
CA ASP A 166 4.69 13.93 11.44
C ASP A 166 3.45 13.20 10.86
N HIS A 167 2.94 12.18 11.55
CA HIS A 167 1.71 11.50 11.12
C HIS A 167 0.48 12.32 11.50
N GLN A 168 -0.43 12.48 10.54
CA GLN A 168 -1.71 13.16 10.73
C GLN A 168 -2.82 12.24 10.25
N PHE A 169 -3.80 11.99 11.11
CA PHE A 169 -4.96 11.15 10.80
C PHE A 169 -6.23 12.01 10.87
N PRO A 170 -7.09 11.97 9.86
CA PRO A 170 -8.31 12.77 9.85
C PRO A 170 -9.27 12.26 10.93
N ILE A 171 -9.92 13.17 11.66
CA ILE A 171 -11.02 12.77 12.52
C ILE A 171 -12.24 12.43 11.64
N ARG A 172 -12.97 11.38 11.98
CA ARG A 172 -14.24 11.01 11.36
C ARG A 172 -15.18 12.20 11.39
N ILE A 173 -15.71 12.58 10.23
CA ILE A 173 -16.47 13.83 10.07
C ILE A 173 -17.65 13.95 11.05
N ASP A 174 -18.41 12.88 11.29
CA ASP A 174 -19.56 12.89 12.20
C ASP A 174 -19.14 13.19 13.66
N SER A 175 -17.93 12.76 14.03
CA SER A 175 -17.39 12.92 15.38
C SER A 175 -16.86 14.33 15.67
N TYR A 176 -16.81 15.23 14.67
CA TYR A 176 -16.51 16.65 14.88
C TYR A 176 -17.46 17.27 15.90
N THR A 177 -18.72 16.80 15.92
CA THR A 177 -19.73 17.25 16.86
C THR A 177 -19.29 17.10 18.32
N GLN A 178 -18.49 16.08 18.67
CA GLN A 178 -18.00 15.90 20.04
C GLN A 178 -17.12 17.06 20.47
N VAL A 179 -16.20 17.49 19.60
CA VAL A 179 -15.25 18.58 19.87
C VAL A 179 -15.95 19.94 19.78
N LEU A 180 -16.77 20.15 18.75
CA LEU A 180 -17.38 21.45 18.47
C LEU A 180 -18.59 21.78 19.36
N THR A 181 -19.20 20.79 20.01
CA THR A 181 -20.30 21.01 20.97
C THR A 181 -19.85 21.00 22.43
N TYR A 182 -18.63 20.52 22.72
CA TYR A 182 -18.08 20.54 24.06
C TYR A 182 -18.07 21.98 24.59
N ASN A 183 -18.64 22.23 25.76
CA ASN A 183 -18.77 23.57 26.36
C ASN A 183 -19.44 24.66 25.47
N ILE A 184 -20.24 24.30 24.45
CA ILE A 184 -20.87 25.28 23.53
C ILE A 184 -21.74 26.32 24.26
N GLY A 185 -22.24 26.00 25.47
CA GLY A 185 -22.95 26.94 26.32
C GLY A 185 -22.13 28.19 26.68
N LYS A 186 -20.80 28.07 26.83
CA LYS A 186 -19.91 29.22 27.08
C LYS A 186 -19.86 30.16 25.88
N LEU A 187 -19.65 29.61 24.68
CA LEU A 187 -19.66 30.38 23.44
C LEU A 187 -21.00 31.07 23.21
N ARG A 188 -22.11 30.35 23.43
CA ARG A 188 -23.47 30.90 23.35
C ARG A 188 -23.67 32.09 24.29
N ASN A 189 -23.16 32.02 25.51
CA ASN A 189 -23.27 33.10 26.48
C ASN A 189 -22.38 34.30 26.10
N LYS A 190 -21.23 34.05 25.46
CA LYS A 190 -20.27 35.09 25.01
C LYS A 190 -20.77 35.85 23.78
N LEU A 191 -21.26 35.15 22.75
CA LEU A 191 -21.73 35.75 21.49
C LEU A 191 -23.21 36.16 21.53
N GLY A 192 -24.04 35.46 22.30
CA GLY A 192 -25.50 35.60 22.28
C GLY A 192 -26.18 34.78 21.19
N ARG A 193 -27.40 34.31 21.46
CA ARG A 193 -28.15 33.37 20.58
C ARG A 193 -28.46 33.89 19.18
N LYS A 194 -28.53 35.21 19.00
CA LYS A 194 -28.89 35.86 17.73
C LYS A 194 -27.66 36.35 16.93
N ASN A 195 -26.45 36.12 17.44
CA ASN A 195 -25.24 36.47 16.72
C ASN A 195 -25.15 35.66 15.42
N GLN A 196 -24.83 36.33 14.32
CA GLN A 196 -24.83 35.74 12.98
C GLN A 196 -23.87 34.54 12.87
N ASP A 197 -22.66 34.66 13.41
CA ASP A 197 -21.65 33.60 13.35
C ASP A 197 -21.99 32.43 14.27
N PHE A 198 -22.61 32.70 15.43
CA PHE A 198 -23.14 31.64 16.27
C PHE A 198 -24.27 30.88 15.57
N VAL A 199 -25.17 31.56 14.86
CA VAL A 199 -26.23 30.92 14.07
C VAL A 199 -25.64 30.10 12.90
N LYS A 200 -24.63 30.62 12.20
CA LYS A 200 -23.88 29.88 11.17
C LYS A 200 -23.28 28.59 11.76
N LEU A 201 -22.59 28.68 12.90
CA LEU A 201 -22.03 27.52 13.60
C LEU A 201 -23.10 26.50 13.98
N GLN A 202 -24.26 26.95 14.48
CA GLN A 202 -25.39 26.06 14.76
C GLN A 202 -25.90 25.36 13.50
N GLY A 203 -25.95 26.06 12.36
CA GLY A 203 -26.28 25.47 11.06
C GLY A 203 -25.29 24.36 10.68
N VAL A 204 -23.99 24.62 10.78
CA VAL A 204 -22.95 23.60 10.56
C VAL A 204 -23.12 22.39 11.47
N LEU A 205 -23.32 22.61 12.77
CA LEU A 205 -23.50 21.55 13.76
C LEU A 205 -24.76 20.70 13.48
N TYR A 206 -25.80 21.32 12.91
CA TYR A 206 -26.98 20.61 12.44
C TYR A 206 -26.65 19.77 11.20
N SER A 207 -25.96 20.33 10.21
CA SER A 207 -25.51 19.61 9.01
C SER A 207 -24.58 18.43 9.32
N LEU A 208 -23.71 18.56 10.34
CA LEU A 208 -22.84 17.47 10.80
C LEU A 208 -23.63 16.27 11.38
N LYS A 209 -24.82 16.50 11.94
CA LYS A 209 -25.66 15.41 12.48
C LYS A 209 -26.40 14.62 11.41
N TYR A 210 -26.53 15.19 10.21
CA TYR A 210 -27.32 14.65 9.12
C TYR A 210 -26.52 14.70 7.82
N ILE A 211 -25.35 14.06 7.81
CA ILE A 211 -24.59 13.88 6.57
C ILE A 211 -25.20 12.68 5.82
N PRO A 212 -25.60 12.85 4.54
CA PRO A 212 -26.17 11.78 3.73
C PRO A 212 -25.30 10.51 3.74
N SER A 213 -25.96 9.36 3.88
CA SER A 213 -25.38 8.03 3.70
C SER A 213 -25.91 7.39 2.41
N GLY A 214 -25.11 6.56 1.74
CA GLY A 214 -25.52 5.82 0.54
C GLY A 214 -25.19 6.46 -0.82
N SER A 215 -25.76 5.89 -1.89
CA SER A 215 -25.36 6.04 -3.32
C SER A 215 -25.40 7.45 -3.93
N GLU A 216 -25.77 8.47 -3.17
CA GLU A 216 -25.73 9.89 -3.54
C GLU A 216 -24.37 10.51 -3.16
N GLY A 217 -23.27 9.83 -3.51
CA GLY A 217 -21.93 10.19 -3.05
C GLY A 217 -21.57 11.67 -3.25
N ARG A 218 -22.04 12.30 -4.33
CA ARG A 218 -21.81 13.75 -4.56
C ARG A 218 -22.39 14.64 -3.48
N GLU A 219 -23.62 14.41 -3.04
CA GLU A 219 -24.28 15.27 -2.05
C GLU A 219 -23.56 15.21 -0.71
N ARG A 220 -23.10 14.00 -0.32
CA ARG A 220 -22.25 13.82 0.86
C ARG A 220 -20.99 14.67 0.77
N TYR A 221 -20.23 14.59 -0.32
CA TYR A 221 -18.99 15.35 -0.47
C TYR A 221 -19.23 16.86 -0.56
N ASP A 222 -20.29 17.30 -1.25
CA ASP A 222 -20.68 18.71 -1.32
C ASP A 222 -21.02 19.25 0.08
N GLN A 223 -21.74 18.48 0.89
CA GLN A 223 -22.05 18.83 2.28
C GLN A 223 -20.81 18.84 3.18
N ILE A 224 -19.92 17.85 3.07
CA ILE A 224 -18.65 17.83 3.82
C ILE A 224 -17.80 19.04 3.45
N SER A 225 -17.69 19.36 2.15
CA SER A 225 -16.98 20.53 1.64
C SER A 225 -17.58 21.84 2.18
N PHE A 226 -18.91 21.97 2.16
CA PHE A 226 -19.63 23.10 2.74
C PHE A 226 -19.37 23.23 4.24
N ILE A 227 -19.48 22.14 5.00
CA ILE A 227 -19.24 22.10 6.46
C ILE A 227 -17.82 22.56 6.77
N LYS A 228 -16.81 21.95 6.13
CA LYS A 228 -15.40 22.29 6.36
C LYS A 228 -15.10 23.73 5.94
N GLY A 229 -15.63 24.17 4.80
CA GLY A 229 -15.49 25.54 4.32
C GLY A 229 -16.07 26.57 5.28
N MET A 230 -17.30 26.34 5.77
CA MET A 230 -17.95 27.24 6.72
C MET A 230 -17.27 27.23 8.10
N LEU A 231 -16.81 26.07 8.59
CA LEU A 231 -16.01 26.03 9.82
C LEU A 231 -14.70 26.80 9.66
N TRP A 232 -14.04 26.69 8.51
CA TRP A 232 -12.79 27.39 8.23
C TRP A 232 -13.00 28.90 8.13
N GLU A 233 -14.08 29.36 7.49
CA GLU A 233 -14.50 30.76 7.49
C GLU A 233 -14.69 31.27 8.93
N LEU A 234 -15.53 30.60 9.72
CA LEU A 234 -15.82 30.98 11.11
C LEU A 234 -14.56 31.00 12.00
N TRP A 235 -13.65 30.05 11.80
CA TRP A 235 -12.37 29.98 12.51
C TRP A 235 -11.46 31.18 12.19
N ASN A 236 -11.44 31.65 10.94
CA ASN A 236 -10.58 32.77 10.54
C ASN A 236 -11.20 34.15 10.82
N GLU A 237 -12.52 34.26 10.73
CA GLU A 237 -13.22 35.55 10.81
C GLU A 237 -13.70 35.91 12.22
N ASN A 238 -13.96 34.93 13.10
CA ASN A 238 -14.49 35.19 14.44
C ASN A 238 -13.51 34.74 15.55
N PRO A 239 -12.84 35.69 16.24
CA PRO A 239 -11.88 35.37 17.30
C PRO A 239 -12.47 34.56 18.46
N HIS A 240 -13.76 34.74 18.77
CA HIS A 240 -14.40 34.00 19.87
C HIS A 240 -14.71 32.55 19.49
N ILE A 241 -15.03 32.26 18.23
CA ILE A 241 -15.20 30.89 17.75
C ILE A 241 -13.84 30.18 17.69
N LYS A 242 -12.81 30.88 17.19
CA LYS A 242 -11.44 30.35 17.20
C LYS A 242 -10.98 29.98 18.60
N GLU A 243 -11.05 30.92 19.54
CA GLU A 243 -10.70 30.72 20.95
C GLU A 243 -11.48 29.55 21.56
N PHE A 244 -12.78 29.44 21.26
CA PHE A 244 -13.62 28.33 21.73
C PHE A 244 -13.14 26.96 21.21
N ILE A 245 -12.83 26.85 19.91
CA ILE A 245 -12.35 25.59 19.34
C ILE A 245 -10.95 25.26 19.87
N GLU A 246 -10.06 26.24 20.02
CA GLU A 246 -8.73 26.08 20.61
C GLU A 246 -8.80 25.60 22.08
N GLU A 247 -9.69 26.18 22.89
CA GLU A 247 -9.93 25.75 24.27
C GLU A 247 -10.44 24.30 24.36
N ASN A 248 -11.34 23.92 23.47
CA ASN A 248 -11.85 22.55 23.40
C ASN A 248 -10.74 21.58 23.00
N ILE A 249 -9.97 21.90 21.95
CA ILE A 249 -8.81 21.10 21.52
C ILE A 249 -7.81 20.93 22.67
N LYS A 250 -7.49 22.02 23.38
CA LYS A 250 -6.61 21.96 24.55
C LYS A 250 -7.17 21.06 25.65
N THR A 251 -8.49 21.07 25.86
CA THR A 251 -9.13 20.21 26.86
C THR A 251 -9.09 18.74 26.45
N PHE A 252 -9.35 18.42 25.18
CA PHE A 252 -9.25 17.05 24.67
C PHE A 252 -7.82 16.52 24.74
N ASN A 253 -6.82 17.36 24.45
CA ASN A 253 -5.40 16.99 24.50
C ASN A 253 -4.87 16.65 25.90
N GLY A 254 -5.68 16.79 26.95
CA GLY A 254 -5.34 16.39 28.30
C GLY A 254 -4.15 17.15 28.89
N VAL A 255 -3.70 16.68 30.05
CA VAL A 255 -2.59 17.21 30.82
C VAL A 255 -1.72 16.04 31.26
N PRO A 256 -0.46 15.94 30.78
CA PRO A 256 0.47 14.90 31.21
C PRO A 256 0.60 14.83 32.73
N GLY A 257 0.57 13.61 33.28
CA GLY A 257 0.53 13.36 34.71
C GLY A 257 -0.88 13.33 35.33
N LYS A 258 -1.95 13.52 34.54
CA LYS A 258 -3.35 13.33 34.94
C LYS A 258 -4.08 12.44 33.93
N PRO A 259 -4.03 11.10 34.06
CA PRO A 259 -4.59 10.18 33.07
C PRO A 259 -6.05 10.45 32.70
N GLU A 260 -6.91 10.75 33.69
CA GLU A 260 -8.34 11.05 33.49
C GLU A 260 -8.61 12.29 32.63
N SER A 261 -7.61 13.16 32.42
CA SER A 261 -7.75 14.32 31.55
C SER A 261 -7.74 13.96 30.06
N PHE A 262 -7.34 12.73 29.71
CA PHE A 262 -7.29 12.23 28.34
C PHE A 262 -8.56 11.47 27.92
N ASP A 263 -9.50 11.21 28.84
CA ASP A 263 -10.74 10.45 28.57
C ASP A 263 -11.55 10.98 27.38
N LEU A 264 -11.54 12.30 27.16
CA LEU A 264 -12.23 12.93 26.03
C LEU A 264 -11.58 12.57 24.69
N LEU A 265 -10.25 12.61 24.62
CA LEU A 265 -9.52 12.22 23.41
C LEU A 265 -9.56 10.71 23.21
N ASP A 266 -9.44 9.91 24.28
CA ASP A 266 -9.57 8.46 24.18
C ASP A 266 -10.94 8.06 23.59
N LYS A 267 -12.02 8.63 24.14
CA LYS A 267 -13.36 8.42 23.63
C LYS A 267 -13.49 8.84 22.17
N LEU A 268 -12.97 10.00 21.79
CA LEU A 268 -12.98 10.44 20.40
C LEU A 268 -12.24 9.44 19.50
N LEU A 269 -11.03 9.03 19.86
CA LEU A 269 -10.21 8.07 19.11
C LEU A 269 -10.87 6.69 19.01
N SER A 270 -11.65 6.30 20.01
CA SER A 270 -12.40 5.04 20.02
C SER A 270 -13.51 4.98 18.97
N GLU A 271 -13.93 6.09 18.38
CA GLU A 271 -15.01 6.15 17.37
C GLU A 271 -14.52 6.29 15.92
N GLN A 272 -13.20 6.33 15.73
CA GLN A 272 -12.60 6.58 14.43
C GLN A 272 -12.61 5.33 13.55
N TYR A 273 -12.61 5.51 12.23
CA TYR A 273 -12.46 4.41 11.26
C TYR A 273 -11.03 3.89 11.14
N PHE A 274 -10.16 4.30 12.06
CA PHE A 274 -8.81 3.78 12.21
C PHE A 274 -8.51 3.47 13.68
N ARG A 275 -7.54 2.60 13.92
CA ARG A 275 -7.03 2.29 15.25
C ARG A 275 -5.52 2.54 15.28
N LEU A 276 -5.10 3.56 16.03
CA LEU A 276 -3.68 3.79 16.29
C LEU A 276 -3.13 2.69 17.20
N SER A 277 -1.97 2.14 16.85
CA SER A 277 -1.34 1.09 17.64
C SER A 277 0.19 1.18 17.59
N PHE A 278 0.83 0.51 18.54
CA PHE A 278 2.27 0.32 18.55
C PHE A 278 2.70 -0.40 17.27
N TRP A 279 3.77 0.06 16.62
CA TRP A 279 4.16 -0.43 15.29
C TRP A 279 4.37 -1.95 15.20
N LYS A 280 4.75 -2.61 16.31
CA LYS A 280 4.92 -4.07 16.35
C LYS A 280 3.61 -4.84 16.19
N VAL A 281 2.47 -4.25 16.55
CA VAL A 281 1.14 -4.86 16.36
C VAL A 281 0.86 -5.10 14.87
N GLY A 282 1.44 -4.28 13.97
CA GLY A 282 1.31 -4.44 12.53
C GLY A 282 1.92 -5.72 11.95
N ASN A 283 2.68 -6.51 12.72
CA ASN A 283 3.15 -7.83 12.28
C ASN A 283 2.14 -8.95 12.56
N GLU A 284 1.19 -8.74 13.48
CA GLU A 284 0.32 -9.78 14.05
C GLU A 284 -1.17 -9.53 13.81
N GLU A 285 -1.64 -8.28 13.83
CA GLU A 285 -3.07 -7.94 13.74
C GLU A 285 -3.42 -7.09 12.51
N LEU A 286 -2.58 -7.09 11.48
CA LEU A 286 -2.78 -6.20 10.34
C LEU A 286 -3.99 -6.62 9.50
N ASN A 287 -4.84 -5.66 9.15
CA ASN A 287 -6.06 -5.89 8.39
C ASN A 287 -6.07 -5.20 7.02
N TYR A 288 -4.90 -4.86 6.48
CA TYR A 288 -4.77 -4.42 5.09
C TYR A 288 -3.50 -4.99 4.49
N ARG A 289 -3.49 -5.24 3.17
CA ARG A 289 -2.30 -5.76 2.49
C ARG A 289 -1.26 -4.67 2.29
N ARG A 290 0.00 -4.94 2.66
CA ARG A 290 1.15 -4.04 2.46
C ARG A 290 1.96 -4.41 1.23
N PHE A 291 2.87 -3.52 0.85
CA PHE A 291 4.07 -3.91 0.11
C PHE A 291 5.09 -4.54 1.06
N PHE A 292 5.30 -5.85 0.95
CA PHE A 292 6.08 -6.65 1.91
C PHE A 292 5.65 -6.37 3.36
N THR A 293 6.59 -5.89 4.19
CA THR A 293 6.40 -5.59 5.61
C THR A 293 6.40 -4.08 5.90
N VAL A 294 6.27 -3.25 4.86
CA VAL A 294 6.36 -1.79 4.97
C VAL A 294 4.99 -1.21 5.31
N ASN A 295 4.80 -0.79 6.57
CA ASN A 295 3.54 -0.20 7.05
C ASN A 295 3.17 1.11 6.33
N ASP A 296 4.16 1.82 5.79
CA ASP A 296 3.96 3.06 5.04
C ASP A 296 3.40 2.86 3.63
N LEU A 297 3.18 1.61 3.17
CA LEU A 297 2.70 1.31 1.83
C LEU A 297 1.47 0.39 1.89
N ILE A 298 0.31 0.93 1.51
CA ILE A 298 -0.97 0.21 1.48
C ILE A 298 -1.28 -0.24 0.05
N SER A 299 -1.71 -1.49 -0.11
CA SER A 299 -1.93 -2.07 -1.44
C SER A 299 -3.27 -1.64 -2.03
N VAL A 300 -3.25 -1.42 -3.34
CA VAL A 300 -4.37 -0.98 -4.16
C VAL A 300 -4.99 -2.18 -4.88
N ARG A 301 -6.32 -2.19 -4.98
CA ARG A 301 -7.11 -3.23 -5.64
C ARG A 301 -7.24 -2.98 -7.14
N VAL A 302 -6.11 -2.97 -7.84
CA VAL A 302 -6.06 -2.64 -9.28
C VAL A 302 -6.76 -3.69 -10.18
N GLU A 303 -7.14 -4.84 -9.63
CA GLU A 303 -8.03 -5.80 -10.27
C GLU A 303 -9.46 -5.28 -10.41
N ASP A 304 -9.88 -4.29 -9.63
CA ASP A 304 -11.12 -3.56 -9.85
C ASP A 304 -10.94 -2.57 -11.03
N GLU A 305 -11.90 -2.54 -11.96
CA GLU A 305 -11.78 -1.71 -13.16
C GLU A 305 -11.88 -0.21 -12.85
N GLN A 306 -12.71 0.20 -11.89
CA GLN A 306 -12.82 1.59 -11.48
C GLN A 306 -11.49 2.06 -10.86
N VAL A 307 -10.89 1.23 -10.00
CA VAL A 307 -9.60 1.52 -9.39
C VAL A 307 -8.49 1.61 -10.44
N PHE A 308 -8.45 0.68 -11.39
CA PHE A 308 -7.51 0.74 -12.53
C PHE A 308 -7.69 2.04 -13.31
N ASN A 309 -8.92 2.37 -13.72
CA ASN A 309 -9.22 3.57 -14.51
C ASN A 309 -8.79 4.84 -13.78
N THR A 310 -9.09 4.95 -12.48
CA THR A 310 -8.72 6.12 -11.68
C THR A 310 -7.20 6.23 -11.52
N THR A 311 -6.52 5.13 -11.21
CA THR A 311 -5.06 5.16 -10.93
C THR A 311 -4.21 5.25 -12.21
N HIS A 312 -4.75 4.87 -13.36
CA HIS A 312 -4.02 4.86 -14.64
C HIS A 312 -4.40 5.99 -15.59
N ALA A 313 -5.32 6.89 -15.21
CA ALA A 313 -5.83 7.92 -16.12
C ALA A 313 -4.71 8.76 -16.75
N LEU A 314 -3.81 9.32 -15.94
CA LEU A 314 -2.69 10.11 -16.44
C LEU A 314 -1.68 9.27 -17.23
N ILE A 315 -1.39 8.03 -16.79
CA ILE A 315 -0.48 7.11 -17.49
C ILE A 315 -0.97 6.84 -18.91
N LEU A 316 -2.26 6.50 -19.06
CA LEU A 316 -2.88 6.22 -20.35
C LEU A 316 -2.96 7.47 -21.23
N GLU A 317 -3.18 8.65 -20.64
CA GLU A 317 -3.11 9.92 -21.34
C GLU A 317 -1.71 10.18 -21.92
N MET A 318 -0.65 9.96 -21.14
CA MET A 318 0.73 10.14 -21.57
C MET A 318 1.14 9.18 -22.69
N LEU A 319 0.66 7.93 -22.65
CA LEU A 319 0.80 6.97 -23.74
C LEU A 319 0.06 7.43 -25.01
N LYS A 320 -1.18 7.90 -24.87
CA LYS A 320 -1.99 8.42 -25.99
C LYS A 320 -1.32 9.62 -26.66
N GLN A 321 -0.71 10.50 -25.86
CA GLN A 321 0.05 11.67 -26.33
C GLN A 321 1.45 11.29 -26.87
N LYS A 322 1.85 10.01 -26.81
CA LYS A 322 3.18 9.51 -27.18
C LYS A 322 4.32 10.19 -26.42
N LYS A 323 4.04 10.69 -25.20
CA LYS A 323 5.06 11.18 -24.28
C LYS A 323 5.77 10.00 -23.62
N PHE A 324 5.05 8.91 -23.38
CA PHE A 324 5.62 7.61 -23.05
C PHE A 324 5.57 6.70 -24.27
N THR A 325 6.66 5.96 -24.52
CA THR A 325 6.75 4.94 -25.59
C THR A 325 6.65 3.52 -25.03
N GLY A 326 6.91 3.36 -23.73
CA GLY A 326 6.70 2.11 -23.01
C GLY A 326 6.50 2.30 -21.51
N LEU A 327 6.16 1.21 -20.83
CA LEU A 327 5.99 1.11 -19.39
C LEU A 327 6.91 0.03 -18.79
N ARG A 328 7.52 0.32 -17.65
CA ARG A 328 8.07 -0.68 -16.74
C ARG A 328 7.11 -0.81 -15.57
N ILE A 329 6.63 -2.03 -15.32
CA ILE A 329 5.67 -2.29 -14.24
C ILE A 329 6.43 -2.72 -12.98
N ASP A 330 6.34 -1.92 -11.92
CA ASP A 330 6.85 -2.26 -10.60
C ASP A 330 6.08 -3.42 -9.98
N HIS A 331 6.79 -4.35 -9.35
CA HIS A 331 6.25 -5.39 -8.49
C HIS A 331 4.98 -6.08 -9.02
N ILE A 332 5.04 -6.60 -10.25
CA ILE A 332 3.88 -7.24 -10.91
C ILE A 332 3.35 -8.43 -10.10
N ASP A 333 4.24 -9.12 -9.38
CA ASP A 333 3.92 -10.26 -8.52
C ASP A 333 3.14 -9.87 -7.26
N GLY A 334 2.97 -8.58 -6.94
CA GLY A 334 2.07 -8.12 -5.88
C GLY A 334 0.60 -8.07 -6.30
N LEU A 335 0.30 -8.07 -7.60
CA LEU A 335 -1.07 -7.89 -8.08
C LEU A 335 -1.93 -9.14 -7.88
N TYR A 336 -3.23 -8.94 -7.66
CA TYR A 336 -4.19 -10.03 -7.55
C TYR A 336 -4.28 -10.85 -8.85
N SER A 337 -4.43 -10.17 -9.99
CA SER A 337 -4.43 -10.80 -11.34
C SER A 337 -3.51 -10.04 -12.32
N PRO A 338 -2.21 -10.40 -12.36
CA PRO A 338 -1.24 -9.79 -13.28
C PRO A 338 -1.65 -9.86 -14.76
N ALA A 339 -2.14 -11.02 -15.20
CA ALA A 339 -2.54 -11.22 -16.60
C ALA A 339 -3.72 -10.31 -16.98
N GLN A 340 -4.73 -10.19 -16.11
CA GLN A 340 -5.84 -9.28 -16.34
C GLN A 340 -5.37 -7.83 -16.41
N TYR A 341 -4.51 -7.41 -15.47
CA TYR A 341 -3.95 -6.07 -15.43
C TYR A 341 -3.19 -5.72 -16.72
N LEU A 342 -2.31 -6.61 -17.19
CA LEU A 342 -1.52 -6.40 -18.39
C LEU A 342 -2.40 -6.33 -19.66
N ASN A 343 -3.44 -7.16 -19.74
CA ASN A 343 -4.40 -7.12 -20.84
C ASN A 343 -5.22 -5.81 -20.85
N ARG A 344 -5.63 -5.29 -19.69
CA ARG A 344 -6.27 -3.96 -19.61
C ARG A 344 -5.41 -2.84 -20.17
N ILE A 345 -4.10 -2.86 -19.91
CA ILE A 345 -3.18 -1.89 -20.51
C ILE A 345 -3.17 -2.04 -22.04
N ARG A 346 -3.11 -3.28 -22.57
CA ARG A 346 -3.13 -3.55 -24.02
C ARG A 346 -4.42 -3.10 -24.70
N GLU A 347 -5.54 -3.22 -24.02
CA GLU A 347 -6.85 -2.77 -24.52
C GLU A 347 -6.96 -1.25 -24.56
N LYS A 348 -6.42 -0.56 -23.55
CA LYS A 348 -6.57 0.91 -23.40
C LYS A 348 -5.43 1.72 -24.02
N ALA A 349 -4.31 1.09 -24.38
CA ALA A 349 -3.17 1.75 -25.00
C ALA A 349 -2.71 1.03 -26.28
N ASN A 350 -2.50 1.80 -27.35
CA ASN A 350 -2.11 1.26 -28.65
C ASN A 350 -0.64 0.79 -28.66
N ALA A 351 -0.44 -0.50 -28.34
CA ALA A 351 0.81 -1.24 -28.42
C ALA A 351 2.05 -0.53 -27.82
N PRO A 352 2.04 -0.16 -26.52
CA PRO A 352 3.24 0.31 -25.84
C PRO A 352 4.26 -0.82 -25.64
N TYR A 353 5.55 -0.51 -25.56
CA TYR A 353 6.52 -1.47 -25.02
C TYR A 353 6.24 -1.69 -23.52
N ILE A 354 6.21 -2.92 -23.04
CA ILE A 354 5.97 -3.23 -21.62
C ILE A 354 7.00 -4.24 -21.14
N VAL A 355 7.70 -3.90 -20.07
CA VAL A 355 8.52 -4.83 -19.28
C VAL A 355 8.02 -4.85 -17.84
N VAL A 356 8.24 -5.96 -17.16
CA VAL A 356 7.79 -6.15 -15.77
C VAL A 356 8.98 -6.38 -14.86
N GLU A 357 8.94 -5.79 -13.67
CA GLU A 357 9.79 -6.25 -12.59
C GLU A 357 9.24 -7.57 -12.05
N LYS A 358 9.87 -8.66 -12.46
CA LYS A 358 9.61 -10.02 -11.98
C LYS A 358 10.94 -10.72 -11.83
N ILE A 359 11.14 -11.39 -10.70
CA ILE A 359 12.29 -12.25 -10.48
C ILE A 359 11.95 -13.64 -11.01
N LEU A 360 12.85 -14.20 -11.81
CA LEU A 360 12.75 -15.56 -12.33
C LEU A 360 13.79 -16.42 -11.64
N GLU A 361 13.36 -17.58 -11.15
CA GLU A 361 14.24 -18.61 -10.66
C GLU A 361 14.92 -19.35 -11.82
N PRO A 362 16.04 -20.07 -11.60
CA PRO A 362 16.69 -20.82 -12.66
C PRO A 362 15.72 -21.80 -13.34
N SER A 363 15.59 -21.70 -14.66
CA SER A 363 14.65 -22.48 -15.49
C SER A 363 13.17 -22.15 -15.31
N GLU A 364 12.83 -21.05 -14.63
CA GLU A 364 11.49 -20.47 -14.64
C GLU A 364 11.30 -19.60 -15.89
N ASP A 365 10.22 -19.83 -16.63
CA ASP A 365 9.82 -18.99 -17.76
C ASP A 365 8.80 -17.93 -17.32
N LEU A 366 8.76 -16.79 -18.03
CA LEU A 366 7.66 -15.85 -17.89
C LEU A 366 6.32 -16.52 -18.26
N PRO A 367 5.21 -16.19 -17.56
CA PRO A 367 3.90 -16.71 -17.93
C PRO A 367 3.54 -16.39 -19.40
N VAL A 368 3.27 -17.43 -20.19
CA VAL A 368 3.06 -17.34 -21.65
C VAL A 368 1.88 -16.42 -22.03
N ASN A 369 0.91 -16.27 -21.14
CA ASN A 369 -0.27 -15.42 -21.36
C ASN A 369 -0.04 -13.94 -21.00
N TRP A 370 1.16 -13.54 -20.56
CA TRP A 370 1.47 -12.14 -20.29
C TRP A 370 1.87 -11.42 -21.58
N PRO A 371 1.10 -10.39 -22.01
CA PRO A 371 1.39 -9.68 -23.24
C PRO A 371 2.52 -8.67 -23.05
N VAL A 372 3.71 -9.11 -22.62
CA VAL A 372 4.87 -8.25 -22.29
C VAL A 372 6.08 -8.57 -23.18
N GLN A 373 7.05 -7.67 -23.20
CA GLN A 373 8.30 -7.85 -23.95
C GLN A 373 9.42 -8.48 -23.13
N GLY A 374 9.29 -8.58 -21.81
CA GLY A 374 10.27 -9.25 -20.96
C GLY A 374 10.27 -8.76 -19.50
N THR A 375 11.32 -9.15 -18.78
CA THR A 375 11.60 -8.68 -17.42
C THR A 375 12.44 -7.40 -17.44
N THR A 376 12.83 -6.91 -16.27
CA THR A 376 13.83 -5.84 -16.13
C THR A 376 15.29 -6.33 -16.22
N GLY A 377 15.52 -7.64 -16.40
CA GLY A 377 16.84 -8.19 -16.72
C GLY A 377 17.63 -8.82 -15.57
N TYR A 378 17.01 -9.08 -14.41
CA TYR A 378 17.69 -9.77 -13.28
C TYR A 378 18.12 -11.20 -13.63
N ASP A 379 17.35 -11.86 -14.49
CA ASP A 379 17.72 -13.13 -15.13
C ASP A 379 19.06 -12.99 -15.87
N PHE A 380 19.15 -12.09 -16.85
CA PHE A 380 20.37 -11.84 -17.61
C PHE A 380 21.55 -11.44 -16.72
N LEU A 381 21.31 -10.57 -15.71
CA LEU A 381 22.32 -10.14 -14.75
C LEU A 381 22.97 -11.35 -14.06
N ASN A 382 22.17 -12.30 -13.56
CA ASN A 382 22.70 -13.47 -12.87
C ASN A 382 23.42 -14.44 -13.80
N TYR A 383 22.91 -14.66 -15.02
CA TYR A 383 23.60 -15.50 -16.02
C TYR A 383 24.97 -14.93 -16.40
N VAL A 384 25.06 -13.62 -16.67
CA VAL A 384 26.34 -12.98 -17.02
C VAL A 384 27.29 -12.96 -15.83
N ASN A 385 26.80 -12.65 -14.63
CA ASN A 385 27.62 -12.68 -13.42
C ASN A 385 28.23 -14.07 -13.18
N GLY A 386 27.47 -15.14 -13.43
CA GLY A 386 27.94 -16.52 -13.33
C GLY A 386 29.14 -16.84 -14.23
N LEU A 387 29.28 -16.19 -15.39
CA LEU A 387 30.44 -16.39 -16.29
C LEU A 387 31.77 -15.92 -15.68
N PHE A 388 31.72 -15.02 -14.70
CA PHE A 388 32.91 -14.50 -14.00
C PHE A 388 33.24 -15.29 -12.74
N CYS A 389 32.43 -16.30 -12.39
CA CYS A 389 32.68 -17.20 -11.26
C CYS A 389 33.43 -18.45 -11.73
N ASP A 390 34.69 -18.61 -11.29
CA ASP A 390 35.47 -19.82 -11.58
C ASP A 390 35.05 -20.99 -10.67
N HIS A 391 34.19 -21.86 -11.21
CA HIS A 391 33.66 -23.04 -10.51
C HIS A 391 34.73 -24.07 -10.10
N PHE A 392 35.94 -24.06 -10.68
CA PHE A 392 37.01 -24.98 -10.26
C PHE A 392 37.48 -24.74 -8.82
N ASN A 393 37.25 -23.54 -8.28
CA ASN A 393 37.69 -23.16 -6.93
C ASN A 393 36.59 -23.28 -5.86
N GLU A 394 35.38 -23.75 -6.22
CA GLU A 394 34.21 -23.80 -5.31
C GLU A 394 34.54 -24.50 -3.98
N GLU A 395 35.10 -25.70 -4.01
CA GLU A 395 35.46 -26.45 -2.81
C GLU A 395 36.48 -25.71 -1.91
N GLU A 396 37.42 -24.97 -2.49
CA GLU A 396 38.43 -24.26 -1.72
C GLU A 396 37.83 -23.02 -1.04
N PHE A 397 36.97 -22.28 -1.74
CA PHE A 397 36.20 -21.20 -1.14
C PHE A 397 35.29 -21.70 -0.01
N ASP A 398 34.63 -22.85 -0.19
CA ASP A 398 33.81 -23.47 0.85
C ASP A 398 34.63 -23.83 2.09
N ARG A 399 35.85 -24.35 1.92
CA ARG A 399 36.76 -24.65 3.04
C ARG A 399 37.25 -23.38 3.72
N ILE A 400 37.56 -22.32 2.97
CA ILE A 400 37.96 -21.02 3.53
C ILE A 400 36.82 -20.45 4.37
N TYR A 401 35.62 -20.40 3.81
CA TYR A 401 34.44 -19.86 4.49
C TYR A 401 34.09 -20.70 5.73
N SER A 402 34.06 -22.03 5.60
CA SER A 402 33.75 -22.94 6.71
C SER A 402 34.73 -22.81 7.87
N ARG A 403 36.04 -22.64 7.57
CA ARG A 403 37.06 -22.35 8.61
C ARG A 403 36.83 -21.00 9.27
N PHE A 404 36.49 -19.97 8.49
CA PHE A 404 36.25 -18.63 9.00
C PHE A 404 35.05 -18.59 9.97
N ILE A 405 33.93 -19.21 9.59
CA ILE A 405 32.73 -19.28 10.44
C ILE A 405 32.79 -20.38 11.51
N LYS A 406 33.82 -21.23 11.48
CA LYS A 406 34.02 -22.40 12.37
C LYS A 406 32.86 -23.40 12.32
N GLY A 407 32.34 -23.66 11.12
CA GLY A 407 31.22 -24.58 10.89
C GLY A 407 30.91 -24.74 9.41
N THR A 408 29.94 -25.59 9.09
CA THR A 408 29.40 -25.71 7.73
C THR A 408 28.03 -25.07 7.66
N SER A 409 27.70 -24.49 6.51
CA SER A 409 26.40 -23.90 6.28
C SER A 409 25.77 -24.52 5.04
N ASN A 410 24.53 -25.01 5.17
CA ASN A 410 23.74 -25.46 4.02
C ASN A 410 22.81 -24.32 3.60
N TYR A 411 23.03 -23.76 2.41
CA TYR A 411 22.22 -22.64 1.91
C TYR A 411 20.73 -22.98 1.86
N GLY A 412 20.36 -24.18 1.40
CA GLY A 412 18.95 -24.59 1.33
C GLY A 412 18.28 -24.63 2.70
N GLN A 413 18.97 -25.15 3.72
CA GLN A 413 18.47 -25.12 5.10
C GLN A 413 18.35 -23.69 5.63
N LEU A 414 19.38 -22.86 5.41
CA LEU A 414 19.34 -21.45 5.82
C LEU A 414 18.20 -20.68 5.14
N ALA A 415 17.95 -20.91 3.85
CA ALA A 415 16.86 -20.29 3.12
C ALA A 415 15.50 -20.71 3.70
N ASP A 416 15.28 -22.02 3.90
CA ASP A 416 14.06 -22.56 4.52
C ASP A 416 13.84 -21.97 5.94
N GLU A 417 14.89 -21.90 6.77
CA GLU A 417 14.82 -21.34 8.14
C GLU A 417 14.51 -19.84 8.14
N ASN A 418 15.17 -19.07 7.26
CA ASN A 418 14.93 -17.64 7.15
C ASN A 418 13.55 -17.32 6.58
N GLN A 419 13.06 -18.09 5.60
CA GLN A 419 11.70 -17.95 5.09
C GLN A 419 10.67 -18.19 6.20
N ARG A 420 10.81 -19.28 6.97
CA ARG A 420 9.94 -19.55 8.13
C ARG A 420 10.03 -18.43 9.17
N LEU A 421 11.23 -17.89 9.43
CA LEU A 421 11.40 -16.77 10.36
C LEU A 421 10.62 -15.53 9.90
N ILE A 422 10.74 -15.15 8.63
CA ILE A 422 10.02 -13.99 8.08
C ILE A 422 8.51 -14.21 8.14
N ILE A 423 8.03 -15.38 7.71
CA ILE A 423 6.60 -15.72 7.71
C ILE A 423 6.03 -15.64 9.14
N ASN A 424 6.69 -16.28 10.12
CA ASN A 424 6.20 -16.34 11.50
C ASN A 424 6.32 -15.04 12.28
N LYS A 425 7.29 -14.17 11.94
CA LYS A 425 7.59 -12.97 12.74
C LYS A 425 7.04 -11.69 12.14
N HIS A 426 7.06 -11.57 10.82
CA HIS A 426 6.77 -10.31 10.12
C HIS A 426 5.50 -10.37 9.26
N LEU A 427 5.04 -11.57 8.91
CA LEU A 427 3.83 -11.82 8.13
C LEU A 427 2.80 -12.64 8.93
N ALA A 428 2.90 -12.65 10.26
CA ALA A 428 2.05 -13.48 11.11
C ALA A 428 0.56 -13.12 10.96
N GLY A 429 0.26 -11.82 10.89
CA GLY A 429 -1.10 -11.32 10.63
C GLY A 429 -1.59 -11.66 9.22
N ASP A 430 -0.71 -11.63 8.21
CA ASP A 430 -1.07 -12.04 6.84
C ASP A 430 -1.43 -13.54 6.79
N ILE A 431 -0.67 -14.38 7.49
CA ILE A 431 -0.98 -15.82 7.66
C ILE A 431 -2.27 -16.02 8.45
N ASP A 432 -2.52 -15.21 9.47
CA ASP A 432 -3.77 -15.27 10.25
C ASP A 432 -4.99 -15.01 9.35
N ASN A 433 -4.94 -13.93 8.57
CA ASN A 433 -5.98 -13.57 7.61
C ASN A 433 -6.23 -14.70 6.59
N LEU A 434 -5.17 -15.28 6.02
CA LEU A 434 -5.29 -16.40 5.08
C LEU A 434 -5.85 -17.66 5.73
N ALA A 435 -5.47 -17.96 6.98
CA ALA A 435 -5.99 -19.09 7.71
C ALA A 435 -7.50 -18.93 8.01
N HIS A 436 -7.94 -17.71 8.32
CA HIS A 436 -9.35 -17.39 8.50
C HIS A 436 -10.15 -17.60 7.20
N LEU A 437 -9.63 -17.13 6.05
CA LEU A 437 -10.22 -17.40 4.74
C LEU A 437 -10.31 -18.90 4.45
N LEU A 438 -9.24 -19.67 4.71
CA LEU A 438 -9.26 -21.12 4.54
C LEU A 438 -10.23 -21.80 5.49
N LYS A 439 -10.38 -21.32 6.73
CA LYS A 439 -11.32 -21.87 7.70
C LYS A 439 -12.77 -21.68 7.25
N ASP A 440 -13.10 -20.52 6.69
CA ASP A 440 -14.43 -20.25 6.12
C ASP A 440 -14.75 -21.16 4.93
N ILE A 441 -13.74 -21.46 4.10
CA ILE A 441 -13.88 -22.37 2.97
C ILE A 441 -13.97 -23.82 3.46
N SER A 442 -13.07 -24.26 4.34
CA SER A 442 -12.99 -25.64 4.83
C SER A 442 -14.25 -26.06 5.58
N SER A 443 -14.86 -25.12 6.31
CA SER A 443 -16.11 -25.33 7.06
C SER A 443 -17.31 -25.68 6.17
N LYS A 444 -17.21 -25.44 4.85
CA LYS A 444 -18.24 -25.84 3.86
C LYS A 444 -18.12 -27.30 3.42
N TYR A 445 -17.05 -28.00 3.78
CA TYR A 445 -16.79 -29.39 3.40
C TYR A 445 -16.81 -30.32 4.63
N ARG A 446 -17.63 -31.36 4.59
CA ARG A 446 -17.79 -32.32 5.71
C ARG A 446 -16.48 -32.97 6.17
N TYR A 447 -15.53 -33.21 5.27
CA TYR A 447 -14.24 -33.85 5.60
C TYR A 447 -13.18 -32.86 6.11
N ALA A 448 -13.48 -31.56 6.12
CA ALA A 448 -12.56 -30.48 6.46
C ALA A 448 -13.16 -29.49 7.48
N SER A 449 -14.36 -29.78 8.01
CA SER A 449 -15.08 -28.92 8.97
C SER A 449 -14.33 -28.77 10.28
N ASP A 450 -13.61 -29.83 10.67
CA ASP A 450 -12.95 -29.95 11.97
C ASP A 450 -11.51 -29.39 11.96
N PHE A 451 -11.02 -28.89 10.81
CA PHE A 451 -9.72 -28.24 10.73
C PHE A 451 -9.69 -27.02 11.65
N THR A 452 -8.67 -26.97 12.51
CA THR A 452 -8.50 -25.86 13.45
C THR A 452 -7.78 -24.71 12.76
N ILE A 453 -7.99 -23.48 13.25
CA ILE A 453 -7.25 -22.33 12.76
C ILE A 453 -5.74 -22.52 12.96
N PHE A 454 -5.33 -23.14 14.07
CA PHE A 454 -3.94 -23.46 14.36
C PHE A 454 -3.35 -24.42 13.32
N GLY A 455 -4.07 -25.49 12.98
CA GLY A 455 -3.64 -26.45 11.96
C GLY A 455 -3.50 -25.81 10.58
N LEU A 456 -4.47 -24.99 10.18
CA LEU A 456 -4.43 -24.26 8.90
C LEU A 456 -3.27 -23.25 8.84
N LYS A 457 -3.02 -22.50 9.92
CA LYS A 457 -1.86 -21.59 10.01
C LYS A 457 -0.55 -22.37 9.84
N ALA A 458 -0.35 -23.43 10.63
CA ALA A 458 0.86 -24.24 10.56
C ALA A 458 1.08 -24.84 9.17
N ALA A 459 0.01 -25.33 8.53
CA ALA A 459 0.06 -25.86 7.17
C ALA A 459 0.44 -24.77 6.15
N LEU A 460 -0.11 -23.56 6.26
CA LEU A 460 0.23 -22.43 5.39
C LEU A 460 1.71 -22.05 5.51
N VAL A 461 2.23 -21.92 6.73
CA VAL A 461 3.65 -21.57 6.96
C VAL A 461 4.58 -22.60 6.30
N GLU A 462 4.33 -23.89 6.52
CA GLU A 462 5.18 -24.95 5.96
C GLU A 462 5.08 -25.02 4.44
N VAL A 463 3.88 -24.82 3.87
CA VAL A 463 3.71 -24.77 2.41
C VAL A 463 4.44 -23.57 1.80
N MET A 464 4.27 -22.37 2.37
CA MET A 464 4.90 -21.14 1.88
C MET A 464 6.43 -21.18 1.97
N SER A 465 6.99 -21.81 3.01
CA SER A 465 8.45 -21.95 3.18
C SER A 465 9.15 -22.90 2.21
N VAL A 466 8.40 -23.58 1.33
CA VAL A 466 8.93 -24.61 0.42
C VAL A 466 8.76 -24.20 -1.05
N PHE A 467 8.11 -23.08 -1.33
CA PHE A 467 7.91 -22.61 -2.70
C PHE A 467 9.25 -22.33 -3.40
N PRO A 468 9.49 -22.93 -4.58
CA PRO A 468 10.73 -22.76 -5.32
C PRO A 468 10.67 -21.57 -6.30
N VAL A 469 9.61 -20.77 -6.25
CA VAL A 469 9.33 -19.61 -7.12
C VAL A 469 8.67 -18.52 -6.28
N TYR A 470 8.72 -17.27 -6.74
CA TYR A 470 8.15 -16.13 -6.02
C TYR A 470 6.64 -16.27 -5.78
N ARG A 471 5.89 -16.77 -6.77
CA ARG A 471 4.47 -17.10 -6.65
C ARG A 471 4.00 -17.98 -7.82
N THR A 472 2.81 -18.52 -7.66
CA THR A 472 2.03 -19.12 -8.76
C THR A 472 0.98 -18.15 -9.29
N TYR A 473 0.44 -18.45 -10.47
CA TYR A 473 -0.53 -17.61 -11.18
C TYR A 473 -1.91 -18.28 -11.34
N VAL A 474 -2.37 -18.94 -10.28
CA VAL A 474 -3.72 -19.51 -10.17
C VAL A 474 -4.77 -18.40 -10.31
N SER A 475 -5.78 -18.61 -11.15
CA SER A 475 -6.82 -17.64 -11.45
C SER A 475 -8.19 -18.29 -11.63
N LYS A 476 -9.25 -17.49 -11.82
CA LYS A 476 -10.60 -18.01 -12.08
C LYS A 476 -10.70 -18.67 -13.46
N GLU A 477 -9.82 -18.28 -14.38
CA GLU A 477 -9.68 -18.83 -15.71
C GLU A 477 -8.99 -20.19 -15.71
N GLY A 478 -8.42 -20.59 -14.56
CA GLY A 478 -7.85 -21.90 -14.30
C GLY A 478 -6.40 -21.83 -13.82
N VAL A 479 -5.77 -23.01 -13.83
CA VAL A 479 -4.39 -23.24 -13.36
C VAL A 479 -3.55 -23.78 -14.51
N SER A 480 -2.41 -23.14 -14.77
CA SER A 480 -1.47 -23.62 -15.78
C SER A 480 -0.90 -25.00 -15.38
N LYS A 481 -0.41 -25.76 -16.37
CA LYS A 481 0.26 -27.04 -16.09
C LYS A 481 1.48 -26.84 -15.16
N ALA A 482 2.28 -25.80 -15.42
CA ALA A 482 3.46 -25.48 -14.62
C ALA A 482 3.11 -25.14 -13.17
N ASP A 483 2.10 -24.28 -12.94
CA ASP A 483 1.64 -23.94 -11.59
C ASP A 483 1.10 -25.17 -10.86
N ARG A 484 0.31 -26.01 -11.55
CA ARG A 484 -0.24 -27.24 -10.98
C ARG A 484 0.87 -28.19 -10.53
N GLU A 485 1.85 -28.44 -11.39
CA GLU A 485 3.00 -29.30 -11.09
C GLU A 485 3.86 -28.71 -9.97
N CYS A 486 4.04 -27.38 -9.93
CA CYS A 486 4.73 -26.68 -8.86
C CYS A 486 4.02 -26.88 -7.52
N ILE A 487 2.70 -26.64 -7.46
CA ILE A 487 1.89 -26.79 -6.24
C ILE A 487 1.95 -28.24 -5.75
N GLN A 488 1.77 -29.22 -6.63
CA GLN A 488 1.84 -30.63 -6.25
C GLN A 488 3.21 -31.02 -5.71
N ARG A 489 4.30 -30.52 -6.32
CA ARG A 489 5.67 -30.75 -5.85
C ARG A 489 5.93 -30.11 -4.50
N VAL A 490 5.45 -28.88 -4.28
CA VAL A 490 5.55 -28.19 -2.99
C VAL A 490 4.83 -28.99 -1.92
N ILE A 491 3.57 -29.38 -2.14
CA ILE A 491 2.81 -30.15 -1.18
C ILE A 491 3.47 -31.50 -0.87
N ALA A 492 3.99 -32.22 -1.87
CA ALA A 492 4.70 -33.47 -1.66
C ALA A 492 5.97 -33.27 -0.81
N LYS A 493 6.80 -32.28 -1.15
CA LYS A 493 8.02 -31.93 -0.40
C LYS A 493 7.71 -31.46 1.02
N THR A 494 6.62 -30.72 1.22
CA THR A 494 6.14 -30.34 2.56
C THR A 494 5.76 -31.59 3.35
N LYS A 495 4.96 -32.51 2.79
CA LYS A 495 4.57 -33.79 3.43
C LYS A 495 5.79 -34.62 3.87
N GLU A 496 6.87 -34.63 3.10
CA GLU A 496 8.14 -35.31 3.46
C GLU A 496 8.91 -34.62 4.59
N LYS A 497 8.86 -33.29 4.66
CA LYS A 497 9.63 -32.48 5.61
C LYS A 497 8.92 -32.21 6.94
N ILE A 498 7.64 -32.53 7.06
CA ILE A 498 6.87 -32.26 8.28
C ILE A 498 7.51 -32.98 9.48
N PRO A 499 7.85 -32.25 10.56
CA PRO A 499 8.30 -32.86 11.80
C PRO A 499 7.24 -33.83 12.36
N PHE A 500 7.67 -34.97 12.93
CA PHE A 500 6.78 -36.04 13.41
C PHE A 500 5.67 -35.56 14.38
N PHE A 501 5.91 -34.49 15.14
CA PHE A 501 4.93 -33.90 16.07
C PHE A 501 3.82 -33.07 15.38
N ILE A 502 3.89 -32.90 14.06
CA ILE A 502 2.93 -32.17 13.21
C ILE A 502 2.26 -33.13 12.19
N ASN A 503 2.43 -34.46 12.32
CA ASN A 503 1.83 -35.49 11.45
C ASN A 503 0.31 -35.39 11.26
N GLU A 504 -0.38 -34.62 12.11
CA GLU A 504 -1.81 -34.35 12.01
C GLU A 504 -2.18 -33.44 10.82
N LEU A 505 -1.23 -32.69 10.21
CA LEU A 505 -1.50 -31.74 9.11
C LEU A 505 -1.72 -32.36 7.72
N LEU A 506 -1.60 -33.68 7.58
CA LEU A 506 -1.72 -34.35 6.27
C LEU A 506 -3.08 -34.07 5.59
N ASN A 507 -4.13 -33.90 6.39
CA ASN A 507 -5.48 -33.61 5.90
C ASN A 507 -5.59 -32.16 5.40
N GLU A 508 -5.07 -31.20 6.16
CA GLU A 508 -5.01 -29.78 5.82
C GLU A 508 -4.20 -29.56 4.54
N LEU A 509 -3.03 -30.19 4.42
CA LEU A 509 -2.19 -30.10 3.21
C LEU A 509 -2.88 -30.69 1.99
N SER A 510 -3.55 -31.84 2.17
CA SER A 510 -4.31 -32.46 1.08
C SER A 510 -5.55 -31.64 0.70
N PHE A 511 -6.13 -30.88 1.62
CA PHE A 511 -7.20 -29.94 1.33
C PHE A 511 -6.68 -28.71 0.57
N ILE A 512 -5.56 -28.13 1.00
CA ILE A 512 -4.89 -27.02 0.30
C ILE A 512 -4.56 -27.42 -1.14
N GLU A 513 -3.97 -28.60 -1.35
CA GLU A 513 -3.67 -29.14 -2.67
C GLU A 513 -4.93 -29.25 -3.55
N LYS A 514 -5.99 -29.88 -3.02
CA LYS A 514 -7.26 -30.03 -3.73
C LYS A 514 -7.90 -28.68 -4.05
N PHE A 515 -7.80 -27.73 -3.13
CA PHE A 515 -8.33 -26.38 -3.33
C PHE A 515 -7.62 -25.72 -4.51
N PHE A 516 -6.29 -25.63 -4.49
CA PHE A 516 -5.56 -24.93 -5.54
C PHE A 516 -5.55 -25.65 -6.90
N VAL A 517 -5.63 -26.99 -6.93
CA VAL A 517 -5.53 -27.76 -8.19
C VAL A 517 -6.89 -27.95 -8.88
N ARG A 518 -8.02 -27.78 -8.17
CA ARG A 518 -9.38 -28.01 -8.71
C ARG A 518 -10.12 -26.75 -9.16
N ILE A 519 -9.58 -25.54 -8.91
CA ILE A 519 -10.18 -24.28 -9.37
C ILE A 519 -10.27 -24.26 -10.89
#